data_AF-A0A7C5SJF1-F1
#
_entry.id   AF-A0A7C5SJF1-F1
#
_cell.length_a   1.000
_cell.length_b   1.000
_cell.length_c   1.000
_cell.angle_alpha   90.00
_cell.angle_beta   90.00
_cell.angle_gamma   90.00
#
_symmetry.space_group_name_H-M   'P 1'
#
loop_
_entity.id
_entity.type
_entity.pdbx_description
1 polymer ?
#
loop_
_entity_poly.entity_id
_entity_poly.type
_entity_poly.pdbx_seq_one_letter_code
_entity_poly.pdbx_strand_id
1 'polypeptide(L)'
;MFLEPHAIAAVLCRALAAHDRELAREQAVRGIDALKETEIHALIASGLNAEGLGVLREVPYPNDTARTENDRDRCDLVLTPSPGDRLADPVHAARRIRAAESTLFAPLAAGIEARAAQGEIDPADALWLEIKAIAQHAYRRGVPAPNRQYSSELVDGPAGDIAKLDCDGIIRHAASVVVLFTESEQIAVHDIDAMAHRLIDRDLPVGVPAVESHPMTDRAGNAAVTVAVLRVRCGHGDRF
;
A
#
# COMPACT_ATOMS: atom_id res chain seq x y z
N MET A 1 -18.24 2.37 -2.58
CA MET A 1 -17.48 3.63 -2.75
C MET A 1 -16.35 3.58 -1.75
N PHE A 2 -15.10 3.46 -2.23
CA PHE A 2 -13.93 3.46 -1.34
C PHE A 2 -13.74 4.83 -0.71
N LEU A 3 -13.02 4.86 0.41
CA LEU A 3 -12.61 6.09 1.06
C LEU A 3 -11.85 6.99 0.07
N GLU A 4 -12.16 8.27 0.08
CA GLU A 4 -11.37 9.27 -0.66
C GLU A 4 -9.94 9.33 -0.09
N PRO A 5 -8.93 9.71 -0.91
CA PRO A 5 -7.52 9.72 -0.47
C PRO A 5 -7.26 10.47 0.84
N HIS A 6 -7.96 11.58 1.08
CA HIS A 6 -7.87 12.33 2.35
C HIS A 6 -8.40 11.53 3.55
N ALA A 7 -9.49 10.80 3.38
CA ALA A 7 -10.02 9.95 4.45
C ALA A 7 -9.05 8.80 4.76
N ILE A 8 -8.42 8.21 3.74
CA ILE A 8 -7.36 7.21 3.92
C ILE A 8 -6.20 7.82 4.70
N ALA A 9 -5.59 8.91 4.20
CA ALA A 9 -4.47 9.58 4.84
C ALA A 9 -4.75 9.87 6.32
N ALA A 10 -5.96 10.36 6.62
CA ALA A 10 -6.37 10.69 7.98
C ALA A 10 -6.47 9.44 8.87
N VAL A 11 -7.02 8.32 8.37
CA VAL A 11 -7.07 7.05 9.11
C VAL A 11 -5.66 6.54 9.40
N LEU A 12 -4.79 6.54 8.39
CA LEU A 12 -3.42 6.05 8.52
C LEU A 12 -2.61 6.89 9.50
N CYS A 13 -2.70 8.21 9.39
CA CYS A 13 -2.05 9.16 10.29
C CYS A 13 -2.57 8.98 11.74
N ARG A 14 -3.88 8.80 11.94
CA ARG A 14 -4.44 8.50 13.27
C ARG A 14 -3.90 7.19 13.86
N ALA A 15 -3.75 6.15 13.06
CA ALA A 15 -3.21 4.86 13.51
C ALA A 15 -1.74 5.01 13.97
N LEU A 16 -0.92 5.70 13.18
CA LEU A 16 0.48 6.02 13.51
C LEU A 16 0.58 6.88 14.77
N ALA A 17 -0.27 7.92 14.89
CA ALA A 17 -0.34 8.80 16.04
C ALA A 17 -0.83 8.10 17.32
N ALA A 18 -1.73 7.13 17.20
CA ALA A 18 -2.14 6.32 18.35
C ALA A 18 -0.96 5.51 18.89
N HIS A 19 -0.18 4.90 18.00
CA HIS A 19 0.96 4.08 18.38
C HIS A 19 2.14 4.90 18.93
N ASP A 20 2.46 6.07 18.37
CA ASP A 20 3.49 6.94 18.97
C ASP A 20 3.11 7.36 20.40
N ARG A 21 1.82 7.64 20.64
CA ARG A 21 1.33 7.95 22.00
C ARG A 21 1.45 6.77 22.96
N GLU A 22 1.28 5.54 22.48
CA GLU A 22 1.51 4.33 23.30
C GLU A 22 2.99 4.20 23.67
N LEU A 23 3.88 4.28 22.67
CA LEU A 23 5.33 4.24 22.88
C LEU A 23 5.82 5.36 23.81
N ALA A 24 5.21 6.55 23.73
CA ALA A 24 5.51 7.65 24.64
C ALA A 24 5.09 7.35 26.09
N ARG A 25 3.90 6.75 26.31
CA ARG A 25 3.44 6.34 27.65
C ARG A 25 4.33 5.26 28.26
N GLU A 26 4.82 4.35 27.42
CA GLU A 26 5.75 3.28 27.82
C GLU A 26 7.19 3.78 28.03
N GLN A 27 7.46 5.06 27.75
CA GLN A 27 8.81 5.62 27.74
C GLN A 27 9.77 4.80 26.84
N ALA A 28 9.25 4.33 25.71
CA ALA A 28 10.02 3.54 24.76
C ALA A 28 11.23 4.33 24.25
N VAL A 29 12.37 3.66 24.18
CA VAL A 29 13.64 4.23 23.69
C VAL A 29 13.61 4.46 22.17
N ARG A 30 12.77 3.70 21.45
CA ARG A 30 12.62 3.77 19.99
C ARG A 30 11.20 4.21 19.64
N GLY A 31 11.09 5.02 18.60
CA GLY A 31 9.82 5.55 18.10
C GLY A 31 9.22 4.71 16.99
N ILE A 32 8.12 5.20 16.42
CA ILE A 32 7.46 4.59 15.25
C ILE A 32 8.34 4.61 13.99
N ASP A 33 9.32 5.51 13.93
CA ASP A 33 10.35 5.62 12.88
C ASP A 33 11.45 4.55 12.97
N ALA A 34 11.43 3.73 14.03
CA ALA A 34 12.28 2.55 14.17
C ALA A 34 11.61 1.25 13.68
N LEU A 35 10.31 1.30 13.36
CA LEU A 35 9.56 0.14 12.88
C LEU A 35 10.02 -0.25 11.49
N LYS A 36 10.02 -1.56 11.21
CA LYS A 36 10.15 -2.04 9.83
C LYS A 36 8.91 -1.68 9.04
N GLU A 37 9.07 -1.56 7.73
CA GLU A 37 7.98 -1.34 6.76
C GLU A 37 6.83 -2.34 6.98
N THR A 38 7.12 -3.64 7.15
CA THR A 38 6.12 -4.68 7.45
C THR A 38 5.36 -4.49 8.78
N GLU A 39 5.98 -3.85 9.77
CA GLU A 39 5.35 -3.52 11.05
C GLU A 39 4.43 -2.30 10.89
N ILE A 40 4.83 -1.33 10.07
CA ILE A 40 3.99 -0.19 9.66
C ILE A 40 2.76 -0.70 8.89
N HIS A 41 2.91 -1.67 7.98
CA HIS A 41 1.78 -2.28 7.25
C HIS A 41 0.77 -2.89 8.21
N ALA A 42 1.24 -3.59 9.25
CA ALA A 42 0.37 -4.20 10.25
C ALA A 42 -0.39 -3.14 11.07
N LEU A 43 0.27 -2.05 11.45
CA LEU A 43 -0.35 -0.96 12.19
C LEU A 43 -1.43 -0.25 11.36
N ILE A 44 -1.10 0.10 10.12
CA ILE A 44 -2.03 0.73 9.19
C ILE A 44 -3.22 -0.18 8.90
N ALA A 45 -2.98 -1.48 8.66
CA ALA A 45 -4.05 -2.45 8.45
C ALA A 45 -4.99 -2.54 9.66
N SER A 46 -4.45 -2.48 10.88
CA SER A 46 -5.26 -2.44 12.11
C SER A 46 -6.14 -1.19 12.15
N GLY A 47 -5.58 -0.02 11.83
CA GLY A 47 -6.32 1.24 11.75
C GLY A 47 -7.45 1.22 10.73
N LEU A 48 -7.21 0.69 9.53
CA LEU A 48 -8.22 0.57 8.48
C LEU A 48 -9.33 -0.44 8.85
N ASN A 49 -8.99 -1.57 9.48
CA ASN A 49 -9.99 -2.51 10.00
C ASN A 49 -10.87 -1.89 11.07
N ALA A 50 -10.32 -1.02 11.93
CA ALA A 50 -11.08 -0.33 12.97
C ALA A 50 -12.13 0.64 12.40
N GLU A 51 -11.95 1.10 11.15
CA GLU A 51 -12.94 1.90 10.40
C GLU A 51 -14.00 1.02 9.70
N GLY A 52 -13.98 -0.29 9.91
CA GLY A 52 -14.97 -1.22 9.35
C GLY A 52 -14.70 -1.63 7.90
N LEU A 53 -13.49 -1.44 7.40
CA LEU A 53 -13.07 -1.97 6.09
C LEU A 53 -12.55 -3.40 6.24
N GLY A 54 -12.69 -4.20 5.19
CA GLY A 54 -11.89 -5.42 5.08
C GLY A 54 -10.49 -5.07 4.59
N VAL A 55 -9.49 -5.67 5.21
CA VAL A 55 -8.08 -5.44 4.88
C VAL A 55 -7.37 -6.77 4.70
N LEU A 56 -6.96 -7.02 3.46
CA LEU A 56 -6.12 -8.16 3.09
C LEU A 56 -4.68 -7.67 2.96
N ARG A 57 -3.71 -8.51 3.33
CA ARG A 57 -2.28 -8.18 3.33
C ARG A 57 -1.51 -9.09 2.38
N GLU A 58 -0.47 -8.58 1.75
CA GLU A 58 0.46 -9.35 0.91
C GLU A 58 -0.28 -10.16 -0.19
N VAL A 59 -1.23 -9.49 -0.84
CA VAL A 59 -2.15 -10.10 -1.81
C VAL A 59 -1.47 -10.17 -3.17
N PRO A 60 -1.40 -11.35 -3.82
CA PRO A 60 -0.85 -11.44 -5.17
C PRO A 60 -1.56 -10.54 -6.16
N TYR A 61 -0.82 -9.93 -7.08
CA TYR A 61 -1.42 -9.15 -8.16
C TYR A 61 -2.36 -10.02 -9.02
N PRO A 62 -3.55 -9.49 -9.41
CA PRO A 62 -4.60 -10.28 -10.05
C PRO A 62 -4.27 -10.62 -11.51
N ASN A 63 -3.30 -9.96 -12.15
CA ASN A 63 -2.82 -10.28 -13.49
C ASN A 63 -1.40 -10.90 -13.51
N ASP A 64 -0.78 -11.14 -12.35
CA ASP A 64 0.56 -11.73 -12.30
C ASP A 64 0.52 -13.24 -12.55
N THR A 65 1.00 -13.61 -13.75
CA THR A 65 1.05 -14.98 -14.25
C THR A 65 2.38 -15.69 -14.02
N ALA A 66 3.16 -15.26 -13.01
CA ALA A 66 4.39 -15.91 -12.60
C ALA A 66 4.25 -17.45 -12.53
N ARG A 67 5.36 -18.18 -12.69
CA ARG A 67 5.30 -19.63 -12.87
C ARG A 67 4.76 -20.37 -11.64
N THR A 68 5.12 -19.92 -10.45
CA THR A 68 4.69 -20.51 -9.18
C THR A 68 3.97 -19.48 -8.32
N GLU A 69 3.37 -19.92 -7.22
CA GLU A 69 2.68 -19.02 -6.29
C GLU A 69 3.64 -18.16 -5.46
N ASN A 70 4.85 -18.66 -5.22
CA ASN A 70 5.87 -17.95 -4.45
C ASN A 70 6.57 -16.88 -5.27
N ASP A 71 6.53 -17.00 -6.60
CA ASP A 71 7.17 -16.05 -7.52
C ASP A 71 6.24 -14.88 -7.89
N ARG A 72 4.97 -14.90 -7.43
CA ARG A 72 4.03 -13.82 -7.71
C ARG A 72 4.36 -12.61 -6.85
N ASP A 73 4.44 -11.45 -7.48
CA ASP A 73 4.49 -10.17 -6.81
C ASP A 73 3.20 -9.94 -6.03
N ARG A 74 3.32 -9.23 -4.90
CA ARG A 74 2.25 -9.01 -3.94
C ARG A 74 2.13 -7.53 -3.67
N CYS A 75 0.89 -7.07 -3.57
CA CYS A 75 0.55 -5.75 -3.08
C CYS A 75 0.46 -5.78 -1.55
N ASP A 76 0.96 -4.74 -0.91
CA ASP A 76 1.05 -4.65 0.55
C ASP A 76 -0.32 -4.81 1.20
N LEU A 77 -1.31 -4.00 0.79
CA LEU A 77 -2.68 -4.06 1.28
C LEU A 77 -3.72 -4.00 0.16
N VAL A 78 -4.84 -4.72 0.36
CA VAL A 78 -6.04 -4.59 -0.47
C VAL A 78 -7.24 -4.34 0.44
N LEU A 79 -7.98 -3.28 0.14
CA LEU A 79 -9.17 -2.89 0.89
C LEU A 79 -10.44 -3.37 0.19
N THR A 80 -11.31 -3.99 0.97
CA THR A 80 -12.64 -4.43 0.57
C THR A 80 -13.71 -3.69 1.37
N PRO A 81 -14.97 -3.66 0.89
CA PRO A 81 -16.04 -2.90 1.54
C PRO A 81 -16.33 -3.30 2.99
N SER A 82 -16.11 -4.56 3.38
CA SER A 82 -16.46 -5.04 4.71
C SER A 82 -15.45 -6.06 5.27
N PRO A 83 -15.31 -6.15 6.60
CA PRO A 83 -14.43 -7.12 7.22
C PRO A 83 -14.89 -8.55 6.92
N GLY A 84 -13.94 -9.43 6.57
CA GLY A 84 -14.22 -10.83 6.22
C GLY A 84 -14.61 -11.06 4.76
N ASP A 85 -14.74 -10.00 3.95
CA ASP A 85 -14.82 -10.14 2.51
C ASP A 85 -13.60 -10.92 1.97
N ARG A 86 -13.86 -11.77 0.98
CA ARG A 86 -12.83 -12.53 0.27
C ARG A 86 -12.59 -11.89 -1.08
N LEU A 87 -11.35 -11.84 -1.53
CA LEU A 87 -11.00 -11.36 -2.87
C LEU A 87 -10.88 -12.53 -3.83
N ALA A 88 -11.43 -12.39 -5.03
CA ALA A 88 -11.23 -13.38 -6.09
C ALA A 88 -9.78 -13.34 -6.60
N ASP A 89 -9.23 -14.50 -6.97
CA ASP A 89 -7.91 -14.63 -7.59
C ASP A 89 -8.04 -15.24 -9.00
N PRO A 90 -8.09 -14.39 -10.05
CA PRO A 90 -8.27 -14.85 -11.43
C PRO A 90 -7.15 -15.78 -11.91
N VAL A 91 -5.91 -15.55 -11.50
CA VAL A 91 -4.76 -16.38 -11.89
C VAL A 91 -4.88 -17.76 -11.27
N HIS A 92 -5.21 -17.83 -9.98
CA HIS A 92 -5.38 -19.10 -9.30
C HIS A 92 -6.57 -19.89 -9.87
N ALA A 93 -7.70 -19.22 -10.16
CA ALA A 93 -8.84 -19.84 -10.82
C ALA A 93 -8.47 -20.39 -12.21
N ALA A 94 -7.77 -19.61 -13.03
CA ALA A 94 -7.31 -20.04 -14.35
C ALA A 94 -6.37 -21.26 -14.27
N ARG A 95 -5.44 -21.28 -13.29
CA ARG A 95 -4.55 -22.43 -13.04
C ARG A 95 -5.35 -23.70 -12.67
N ARG A 96 -6.39 -23.60 -11.84
CA ARG A 96 -7.26 -24.74 -11.49
C ARG A 96 -8.04 -25.26 -12.68
N ILE A 97 -8.60 -24.38 -13.51
CA ILE A 97 -9.29 -24.76 -14.75
C ILE A 97 -8.32 -25.52 -15.66
N ARG A 98 -7.12 -24.97 -15.90
CA ARG A 98 -6.10 -25.59 -16.75
C ARG A 98 -5.65 -26.94 -16.23
N ALA A 99 -5.47 -27.08 -14.92
CA ALA A 99 -5.12 -28.37 -14.30
C ALA A 99 -6.23 -29.42 -14.51
N ALA A 100 -7.50 -29.01 -14.56
CA ALA A 100 -8.62 -29.90 -14.79
C ALA A 100 -8.81 -30.32 -16.25
N GLU A 101 -8.19 -29.62 -17.23
CA GLU A 101 -8.30 -29.94 -18.67
C GLU A 101 -7.84 -31.36 -19.01
N SER A 102 -6.92 -31.92 -18.21
CA SER A 102 -6.43 -33.31 -18.37
C SER A 102 -7.23 -34.33 -17.56
N THR A 103 -8.41 -33.98 -17.05
CA THR A 103 -9.23 -34.81 -16.16
C THR A 103 -10.65 -35.02 -16.70
N LEU A 104 -11.37 -36.00 -16.15
CA LEU A 104 -12.78 -36.25 -16.47
C LEU A 104 -13.71 -35.07 -16.09
N PHE A 105 -13.23 -34.12 -15.28
CA PHE A 105 -14.01 -32.97 -14.80
C PHE A 105 -13.83 -31.71 -15.64
N ALA A 106 -13.08 -31.75 -16.74
CA ALA A 106 -12.84 -30.60 -17.61
C ALA A 106 -14.12 -29.82 -18.00
N PRO A 107 -15.24 -30.47 -18.37
CA PRO A 107 -16.47 -29.75 -18.73
C PRO A 107 -17.14 -29.00 -17.56
N LEU A 108 -16.83 -29.39 -16.31
CA LEU A 108 -17.42 -28.82 -15.10
C LEU A 108 -16.52 -27.78 -14.43
N ALA A 109 -15.22 -27.77 -14.74
CA ALA A 109 -14.21 -26.98 -14.04
C ALA A 109 -14.56 -25.48 -14.00
N ALA A 110 -14.89 -24.88 -15.15
CA ALA A 110 -15.28 -23.47 -15.21
C ALA A 110 -16.53 -23.15 -14.38
N GLY A 111 -17.51 -24.05 -14.35
CA GLY A 111 -18.74 -23.87 -13.55
C GLY A 111 -18.49 -24.00 -12.04
N ILE A 112 -17.59 -24.89 -11.63
CA ILE A 112 -17.17 -25.04 -10.23
C ILE A 112 -16.45 -23.77 -9.76
N GLU A 113 -15.51 -23.27 -10.55
CA GLU A 113 -14.76 -22.05 -10.23
C GLU A 113 -15.68 -20.82 -10.18
N ALA A 114 -16.56 -20.65 -11.17
CA ALA A 114 -17.55 -19.57 -11.17
C ALA A 114 -18.46 -19.62 -9.94
N ARG A 115 -18.81 -20.81 -9.45
CA ARG A 115 -19.60 -20.97 -8.22
C ARG A 115 -18.77 -20.72 -6.97
N ALA A 116 -17.50 -21.11 -6.94
CA ALA A 116 -16.60 -20.85 -5.82
C ALA A 116 -16.32 -19.34 -5.64
N ALA A 117 -16.27 -18.59 -6.75
CA ALA A 117 -16.12 -17.13 -6.74
C ALA A 117 -17.40 -16.38 -6.33
N GLN A 118 -18.54 -17.06 -6.16
CA GLN A 118 -19.76 -16.40 -5.72
C GLN A 118 -19.58 -15.85 -4.30
N GLY A 119 -19.71 -14.54 -4.16
CA GLY A 119 -19.53 -13.83 -2.89
C GLY A 119 -18.08 -13.39 -2.63
N GLU A 120 -17.15 -13.61 -3.57
CA GLU A 120 -15.85 -12.96 -3.55
C GLU A 120 -15.95 -11.57 -4.23
N ILE A 121 -15.16 -10.62 -3.76
CA ILE A 121 -14.99 -9.29 -4.33
C ILE A 121 -14.13 -9.42 -5.58
N ASP A 122 -14.58 -8.81 -6.67
CA ASP A 122 -13.78 -8.66 -7.89
C ASP A 122 -12.55 -7.77 -7.58
N PRO A 123 -11.32 -8.17 -7.93
CA PRO A 123 -10.13 -7.33 -7.83
C PRO A 123 -10.30 -5.91 -8.39
N ALA A 124 -11.10 -5.73 -9.44
CA ALA A 124 -11.40 -4.44 -10.02
C ALA A 124 -12.26 -3.55 -9.12
N ASP A 125 -13.03 -4.15 -8.22
CA ASP A 125 -13.89 -3.50 -7.23
C ASP A 125 -13.22 -3.40 -5.85
N ALA A 126 -11.92 -3.69 -5.73
CA ALA A 126 -11.11 -3.51 -4.53
C ALA A 126 -10.15 -2.32 -4.66
N LEU A 127 -9.69 -1.75 -3.53
CA LEU A 127 -8.68 -0.69 -3.52
C LEU A 127 -7.31 -1.25 -3.12
N TRP A 128 -6.34 -1.16 -4.04
CA TRP A 128 -4.98 -1.69 -3.90
C TRP A 128 -4.03 -0.60 -3.40
N LEU A 129 -3.28 -0.89 -2.33
CA LEU A 129 -2.38 0.07 -1.70
C LEU A 129 -0.97 -0.51 -1.56
N GLU A 130 -0.01 0.16 -2.18
CA GLU A 130 1.42 -0.06 -1.90
C GLU A 130 1.89 0.98 -0.89
N ILE A 131 2.67 0.56 0.10
CA ILE A 131 3.10 1.39 1.22
C ILE A 131 4.63 1.47 1.24
N LYS A 132 5.13 2.71 1.21
CA LYS A 132 6.55 3.00 1.34
C LYS A 132 6.83 3.78 2.60
N ALA A 133 7.63 3.22 3.50
CA ALA A 133 8.10 3.93 4.69
C ALA A 133 9.50 4.50 4.47
N ILE A 134 9.67 5.79 4.69
CA ILE A 134 10.90 6.53 4.38
C ILE A 134 11.20 7.48 5.54
N ALA A 135 12.45 7.51 5.99
CA ALA A 135 12.89 8.38 7.08
C ALA A 135 14.09 9.23 6.69
N GLN A 136 14.07 10.50 7.11
CA GLN A 136 15.21 11.42 6.99
C GLN A 136 16.38 10.95 7.85
N HIS A 137 16.09 10.46 9.07
CA HIS A 137 17.04 9.75 9.92
C HIS A 137 16.60 8.30 10.08
N ALA A 138 17.43 7.35 9.63
CA ALA A 138 17.11 5.94 9.64
C ALA A 138 18.00 5.17 10.62
N TYR A 139 17.45 4.15 11.27
CA TYR A 139 18.22 3.27 12.16
C TYR A 139 19.15 2.36 11.36
N ARG A 140 20.46 2.54 11.51
CA ARG A 140 21.49 1.66 10.95
C ARG A 140 22.23 0.95 12.07
N ARG A 141 22.15 -0.38 12.09
CA ARG A 141 22.71 -1.22 13.19
C ARG A 141 22.22 -0.77 14.58
N GLY A 142 20.96 -0.34 14.65
CA GLY A 142 20.31 0.11 15.88
C GLY A 142 20.63 1.54 16.32
N VAL A 143 21.40 2.30 15.53
CA VAL A 143 21.75 3.69 15.80
C VAL A 143 21.11 4.61 14.75
N PRO A 144 20.40 5.69 15.15
CA PRO A 144 19.91 6.68 14.22
C PRO A 144 21.06 7.37 13.46
N ALA A 145 20.91 7.52 12.15
CA ALA A 145 21.84 8.27 11.32
C ALA A 145 21.13 8.92 10.13
N PRO A 146 21.66 10.03 9.58
CA PRO A 146 21.12 10.63 8.37
C PRO A 146 21.02 9.62 7.22
N ASN A 147 19.86 9.57 6.58
CA ASN A 147 19.62 8.69 5.46
C ASN A 147 20.21 9.29 4.17
N ARG A 148 21.37 8.76 3.76
CA ARG A 148 22.07 9.21 2.54
C ARG A 148 21.32 8.91 1.24
N GLN A 149 20.30 8.04 1.29
CA GLN A 149 19.48 7.67 0.13
C GLN A 149 18.09 8.31 0.19
N TYR A 150 17.82 9.18 1.16
CA TYR A 150 16.51 9.77 1.41
C TYR A 150 15.84 10.32 0.15
N SER A 151 16.53 11.21 -0.57
CA SER A 151 15.95 11.86 -1.76
C SER A 151 15.70 10.90 -2.93
N SER A 152 16.50 9.84 -3.07
CA SER A 152 16.27 8.82 -4.10
C SER A 152 15.17 7.86 -3.68
N GLU A 153 15.15 7.40 -2.43
CA GLU A 153 14.10 6.53 -1.89
C GLU A 153 12.72 7.20 -2.00
N LEU A 154 12.65 8.50 -1.71
CA LEU A 154 11.42 9.28 -1.78
C LEU A 154 10.81 9.34 -3.19
N VAL A 155 11.61 9.17 -4.24
CA VAL A 155 11.10 9.22 -5.63
C VAL A 155 11.05 7.82 -6.24
N ASP A 156 12.14 7.07 -6.16
CA ASP A 156 12.30 5.79 -6.86
C ASP A 156 11.46 4.68 -6.23
N GLY A 157 11.26 4.71 -4.90
CA GLY A 157 10.35 3.77 -4.22
C GLY A 157 8.92 3.92 -4.72
N PRO A 158 8.27 5.08 -4.48
CA PRO A 158 6.91 5.31 -4.96
C PRO A 158 6.77 5.15 -6.47
N ALA A 159 7.74 5.58 -7.28
CA ALA A 159 7.71 5.40 -8.72
C ALA A 159 7.61 3.92 -9.14
N GLY A 160 8.39 3.04 -8.50
CA GLY A 160 8.33 1.61 -8.75
C GLY A 160 6.97 1.01 -8.40
N ASP A 161 6.42 1.40 -7.25
CA ASP A 161 5.13 0.89 -6.78
C ASP A 161 3.97 1.38 -7.65
N ILE A 162 3.98 2.66 -8.07
CA ILE A 162 3.02 3.20 -9.04
C ILE A 162 3.09 2.45 -10.37
N ALA A 163 4.30 2.15 -10.86
CA ALA A 163 4.47 1.42 -12.10
C ALA A 163 3.91 -0.01 -12.02
N LYS A 164 4.10 -0.72 -10.89
CA LYS A 164 3.47 -2.04 -10.67
C LYS A 164 1.95 -1.95 -10.71
N LEU A 165 1.38 -1.00 -9.97
CA LEU A 165 -0.07 -0.79 -9.89
C LEU A 165 -0.67 -0.43 -11.25
N ASP A 166 -0.02 0.43 -12.04
CA ASP A 166 -0.50 0.84 -13.38
C ASP A 166 -0.36 -0.27 -14.43
N CYS A 167 0.63 -1.16 -14.29
CA CYS A 167 0.81 -2.28 -15.21
C CYS A 167 -0.24 -3.40 -15.05
N ASP A 168 -0.97 -3.43 -13.94
CA ASP A 168 -2.01 -4.43 -13.74
C ASP A 168 -3.32 -4.02 -14.42
N GLY A 169 -3.65 -4.71 -15.51
CA GLY A 169 -4.84 -4.44 -16.32
C GLY A 169 -6.18 -4.84 -15.70
N ILE A 170 -6.24 -5.27 -14.45
CA ILE A 170 -7.49 -5.57 -13.72
C ILE A 170 -7.73 -4.52 -12.63
N ILE A 171 -6.67 -4.03 -11.99
CA ILE A 171 -6.77 -3.02 -10.93
C ILE A 171 -7.39 -1.72 -11.47
N ARG A 172 -8.46 -1.24 -10.83
CA ARG A 172 -9.13 0.04 -11.18
C ARG A 172 -9.02 1.10 -10.10
N HIS A 173 -8.80 0.67 -8.86
CA HIS A 173 -8.64 1.55 -7.73
C HIS A 173 -7.32 1.22 -7.05
N ALA A 174 -6.37 2.15 -7.14
CA ALA A 174 -5.06 2.01 -6.55
C ALA A 174 -4.55 3.32 -5.97
N ALA A 175 -3.70 3.21 -4.96
CA ALA A 175 -2.92 4.33 -4.47
C ALA A 175 -1.54 3.88 -3.99
N SER A 176 -0.55 4.75 -4.16
CA SER A 176 0.74 4.64 -3.49
C SER A 176 0.70 5.49 -2.22
N VAL A 177 1.04 4.89 -1.09
CA VAL A 177 1.06 5.51 0.23
C VAL A 177 2.51 5.71 0.64
N VAL A 178 2.89 6.95 0.95
CA VAL A 178 4.22 7.28 1.50
C VAL A 178 4.07 7.67 2.96
N VAL A 179 4.73 6.94 3.84
CA VAL A 179 4.87 7.27 5.27
C VAL A 179 6.25 7.89 5.46
N LEU A 180 6.28 9.19 5.71
CA LEU A 180 7.49 9.99 5.74
C LEU A 180 7.81 10.48 7.15
N PHE A 181 8.99 10.12 7.66
CA PHE A 181 9.52 10.60 8.93
C PHE A 181 10.56 11.68 8.70
N THR A 182 10.38 12.85 9.31
CA THR A 182 11.23 14.04 9.11
C THR A 182 11.43 14.82 10.41
N GLU A 183 12.42 15.71 10.42
CA GLU A 183 12.69 16.66 11.50
C GLU A 183 11.52 17.60 11.79
N SER A 184 10.65 17.88 10.81
CA SER A 184 9.46 18.70 11.00
C SER A 184 8.40 18.50 9.92
N GLU A 185 7.15 18.86 10.23
CA GLU A 185 6.05 18.86 9.26
C GLU A 185 6.36 19.72 8.02
N GLN A 186 7.03 20.85 8.20
CA GLN A 186 7.35 21.75 7.08
C GLN A 186 8.31 21.09 6.08
N ILE A 187 9.26 20.28 6.57
CA ILE A 187 10.17 19.52 5.71
C ILE A 187 9.39 18.43 4.97
N ALA A 188 8.54 17.68 5.67
CA ALA A 188 7.72 16.65 5.04
C ALA A 188 6.84 17.20 3.90
N VAL A 189 6.13 18.31 4.12
CA VAL A 189 5.28 18.93 3.10
C VAL A 189 6.10 19.35 1.88
N HIS A 190 7.22 20.06 2.10
CA HIS A 190 8.12 20.45 1.03
C HIS A 190 8.61 19.24 0.21
N ASP A 191 9.02 18.17 0.89
CA ASP A 191 9.60 17.00 0.25
C ASP A 191 8.55 16.16 -0.48
N ILE A 192 7.32 16.08 0.03
CA ILE A 192 6.17 15.45 -0.65
C ILE A 192 5.80 16.23 -1.92
N ASP A 193 5.78 17.56 -1.87
CA ASP A 193 5.52 18.38 -3.06
C ASP A 193 6.61 18.18 -4.12
N ALA A 194 7.87 18.16 -3.70
CA ALA A 194 9.00 17.90 -4.59
C ALA A 194 8.95 16.48 -5.19
N MET A 195 8.56 15.48 -4.40
CA MET A 195 8.32 14.12 -4.86
C MET A 195 7.20 14.08 -5.91
N ALA A 196 6.04 14.66 -5.62
CA ALA A 196 4.89 14.65 -6.51
C ALA A 196 5.23 15.26 -7.88
N HIS A 197 5.94 16.40 -7.91
CA HIS A 197 6.42 16.99 -9.15
C HIS A 197 7.35 16.04 -9.93
N ARG A 198 8.30 15.40 -9.25
CA ARG A 198 9.22 14.46 -9.92
C ARG A 198 8.52 13.21 -10.46
N LEU A 199 7.46 12.74 -9.80
CA LEU A 199 6.65 11.62 -10.30
C LEU A 199 5.89 12.03 -11.57
N ILE A 200 5.36 13.25 -11.62
CA ILE A 200 4.71 13.83 -12.80
C ILE A 200 5.73 14.02 -13.95
N ASP A 201 6.93 14.52 -13.65
CA ASP A 201 8.01 14.68 -14.64
C ASP A 201 8.45 13.34 -15.26
N ARG A 202 8.17 12.22 -14.58
CA ARG A 202 8.40 10.85 -15.07
C ARG A 202 7.20 10.26 -15.83
N ASP A 203 6.17 11.06 -16.14
CA ASP A 203 4.94 10.65 -16.81
C ASP A 203 4.17 9.55 -16.07
N LEU A 204 4.29 9.51 -14.73
CA LEU A 204 3.55 8.55 -13.92
C LEU A 204 2.11 9.02 -13.70
N PRO A 205 1.11 8.11 -13.71
CA PRO A 205 -0.30 8.47 -13.72
C PRO A 205 -0.82 8.77 -12.30
N VAL A 206 -0.27 9.78 -11.63
CA VAL A 206 -0.65 10.15 -10.25
C VAL A 206 -1.53 11.39 -10.18
N GLY A 207 -2.37 11.43 -9.14
CA GLY A 207 -3.09 12.64 -8.72
C GLY A 207 -2.29 13.50 -7.73
N VAL A 208 -2.90 14.61 -7.30
CA VAL A 208 -2.40 15.42 -6.19
C VAL A 208 -2.41 14.57 -4.92
N PRO A 209 -1.32 14.53 -4.13
CA PRO A 209 -1.27 13.77 -2.89
C PRO A 209 -2.26 14.34 -1.87
N ALA A 210 -3.02 13.46 -1.21
CA ALA A 210 -3.68 13.81 0.05
C ALA A 210 -2.69 13.63 1.20
N VAL A 211 -2.49 14.66 2.00
CA VAL A 211 -1.41 14.71 3.01
C VAL A 211 -1.99 14.94 4.39
N GLU A 212 -1.54 14.14 5.36
CA GLU A 212 -1.89 14.26 6.77
C GLU A 212 -0.65 14.06 7.64
N SER A 213 -0.45 14.93 8.62
CA SER A 213 0.77 14.95 9.46
C SER A 213 0.45 14.87 10.94
N HIS A 214 1.39 14.31 11.70
CA HIS A 214 1.34 14.27 13.15
C HIS A 214 2.73 14.56 13.73
N PRO A 215 2.84 15.51 14.70
CA PRO A 215 4.06 15.66 15.48
C PRO A 215 4.28 14.40 16.33
N MET A 216 5.48 13.83 16.27
CA MET A 216 5.86 12.64 17.04
C MET A 216 6.95 12.97 18.07
N THR A 217 7.10 12.12 19.07
CA THR A 217 8.18 12.28 20.04
C THR A 217 9.54 11.93 19.40
N ASP A 218 10.41 12.93 19.27
CA ASP A 218 11.73 12.76 18.65
C ASP A 218 12.68 11.89 19.51
N ARG A 219 13.12 10.78 18.91
CA ARG A 219 14.08 9.82 19.50
C ARG A 219 15.29 9.54 18.60
N ALA A 220 15.27 10.04 17.36
CA ALA A 220 16.16 9.60 16.31
C ALA A 220 16.56 10.73 15.33
N GLY A 221 16.07 11.95 15.55
CA GLY A 221 16.15 13.08 14.62
C GLY A 221 14.88 13.30 13.80
N ASN A 222 13.84 12.49 13.95
CA ASN A 222 12.55 12.71 13.30
C ASN A 222 11.51 13.16 14.34
N ALA A 223 10.89 14.33 14.13
CA ALA A 223 9.87 14.89 15.02
C ALA A 223 8.47 14.97 14.38
N ALA A 224 8.33 14.55 13.12
CA ALA A 224 7.04 14.45 12.46
C ALA A 224 6.93 13.16 11.64
N VAL A 225 5.74 12.55 11.67
CA VAL A 225 5.31 11.53 10.71
C VAL A 225 4.25 12.15 9.80
N THR A 226 4.41 11.97 8.49
CA THR A 226 3.46 12.45 7.49
C THR A 226 3.07 11.32 6.57
N VAL A 227 1.77 11.17 6.31
CA VAL A 227 1.22 10.22 5.35
C VAL A 227 0.79 10.98 4.10
N ALA A 228 1.33 10.61 2.95
CA ALA A 228 0.87 11.06 1.64
C ALA A 228 0.20 9.90 0.90
N VAL A 229 -1.01 10.11 0.37
CA VAL A 229 -1.75 9.14 -0.44
C VAL A 229 -1.86 9.66 -1.86
N LEU A 230 -1.17 9.02 -2.80
CA LEU A 230 -1.20 9.34 -4.22
C LEU A 230 -2.11 8.36 -4.95
N ARG A 231 -3.25 8.84 -5.43
CA ARG A 231 -4.14 8.03 -6.27
C ARG A 231 -3.46 7.73 -7.60
N VAL A 232 -3.43 6.45 -7.98
CA VAL A 232 -2.93 5.99 -9.28
C VAL A 232 -4.12 5.92 -10.24
N ARG A 233 -4.00 6.61 -11.37
CA ARG A 233 -4.98 6.62 -12.46
C ARG A 233 -4.71 5.39 -13.35
N CYS A 234 -5.19 4.24 -12.91
CA CYS A 234 -5.02 2.98 -13.64
C CYS A 234 -5.74 3.09 -14.99
N GLY A 235 -4.96 3.02 -16.09
CA GLY A 235 -5.47 3.21 -17.43
C GLY A 235 -6.12 1.95 -18.00
N HIS A 236 -7.45 1.88 -18.03
CA HIS A 236 -8.14 1.00 -18.98
C HIS A 236 -8.45 1.81 -20.25
N GLY A 237 -7.55 1.77 -21.23
CA GLY A 237 -7.92 1.89 -22.64
C GLY A 237 -8.46 3.21 -23.18
N ASP A 238 -8.05 4.38 -22.67
CA ASP A 238 -8.19 5.66 -23.39
C ASP A 238 -6.84 6.42 -23.37
N ARG A 239 -5.80 5.81 -23.94
CA ARG A 239 -4.70 6.57 -24.55
C ARG A 239 -5.00 6.57 -26.05
N PHE A 240 -5.26 7.76 -26.58
CA PHE A 240 -5.70 8.08 -27.94
C PHE A 240 -5.10 7.22 -29.06
#